data_AF-A0A496ZA65-F1
#
_entry.id   AF-A0A496ZA65-F1
#
_cell.length_a   1.000
_cell.length_b   1.000
_cell.length_c   1.000
_cell.angle_alpha   90.00
_cell.angle_beta   90.00
_cell.angle_gamma   90.00
#
_symmetry.space_group_name_H-M   'P 1'
#
loop_
_entity.id
_entity.type
_entity.pdbx_description
1 polymer ?
#
loop_
_entity_poly.entity_id
_entity_poly.type
_entity_poly.pdbx_seq_one_letter_code
_entity_poly.pdbx_strand_id
1 'polypeptide(L)'
;LYDVLAGKLGIEASKLLSREDTLNKIPTLEPEGLRGGIIYYDGQFDDARLAITLAKTAANLGACILNYTKISSILKEGDLVCGVIARDQETGQEYEIKGKTVINATGIFVDSIRKMDIPDSEDLISPSQGVHIVIDKSFLPGDSAIMVPHTDDGRVLFAVPWHGRVIIGTTDTELDESCLEPKPFSHEVEFLLSHAAKYLAKNPTKNDILSVFAGIRPLIRSDRSHETSSLSRDHHITISASGLITIAGGKWTTYRKMGEDVVDQAVAVAGLDERPSRTKHLNLFGWSADSRGNEPFSVYGSKARDIKQMIKRYPELDQKIHSDLPYRHIEILWAVRHEMALTVEDVLARRTRALILDAKASMEIAPKVAIMMAEELSKDKTWEKEQIINYLTLAQNYLP
;
A
#
# COMPACT_ATOMS: atom_id res chain seq x y z
N LEU A 1 27.05 -2.99 10.25
CA LEU A 1 26.29 -1.82 10.76
C LEU A 1 24.80 -2.13 10.87
N TYR A 2 24.13 -2.57 9.79
CA TYR A 2 22.70 -2.91 9.81
C TYR A 2 22.32 -3.87 10.95
N ASP A 3 23.00 -5.01 11.08
CA ASP A 3 22.77 -5.99 12.17
C ASP A 3 22.98 -5.40 13.57
N VAL A 4 23.93 -4.46 13.72
CA VAL A 4 24.21 -3.79 15.00
C VAL A 4 23.07 -2.84 15.37
N LEU A 5 22.54 -2.10 14.39
CA LEU A 5 21.40 -1.20 14.60
C LEU A 5 20.10 -1.96 14.85
N ALA A 6 19.89 -3.10 14.17
CA ALA A 6 18.74 -3.97 14.40
C ALA A 6 18.76 -4.58 15.81
N GLY A 7 19.95 -4.86 16.37
CA GLY A 7 20.12 -5.36 17.72
C GLY A 7 19.29 -6.62 17.96
N LYS A 8 18.42 -6.60 18.98
CA LYS A 8 17.54 -7.74 19.33
C LYS A 8 16.39 -7.98 18.34
N LEU A 9 16.15 -7.05 17.41
CA LEU A 9 15.12 -7.16 16.37
C LEU A 9 15.67 -7.72 15.05
N GLY A 10 16.96 -8.05 15.00
CA GLY A 10 17.55 -8.70 13.82
C GLY A 10 16.89 -10.05 13.53
N ILE A 11 16.54 -10.28 12.26
CA ILE A 11 15.90 -11.52 11.80
C ILE A 11 16.94 -12.64 11.76
N GLU A 12 18.01 -12.43 11.00
CA GLU A 12 19.16 -13.32 10.89
C GLU A 12 20.43 -12.49 10.62
N ALA A 13 21.59 -13.05 10.94
CA ALA A 13 22.88 -12.37 10.72
C ALA A 13 23.23 -12.29 9.23
N SER A 14 23.78 -11.15 8.82
CA SER A 14 24.30 -10.95 7.47
C SER A 14 25.53 -11.82 7.19
N LYS A 15 25.68 -12.27 5.94
CA LYS A 15 26.76 -13.17 5.52
C LYS A 15 27.34 -12.75 4.17
N LEU A 16 28.64 -12.96 4.02
CA LEU A 16 29.29 -12.97 2.71
C LEU A 16 28.96 -14.28 2.01
N LEU A 17 28.67 -14.19 0.71
CA LEU A 17 28.43 -15.33 -0.16
C LEU A 17 29.56 -15.44 -1.18
N SER A 18 30.01 -16.67 -1.42
CA SER A 18 30.87 -16.96 -2.56
C SER A 18 30.11 -16.72 -3.88
N ARG A 19 30.84 -16.61 -5.00
CA ARG A 19 30.21 -16.52 -6.32
C ARG A 19 29.25 -17.69 -6.59
N GLU A 20 29.64 -18.90 -6.20
CA GLU A 20 28.83 -20.11 -6.36
C GLU A 20 27.56 -20.04 -5.50
N ASP A 21 27.68 -19.68 -4.22
CA ASP A 21 26.52 -19.55 -3.32
C ASP A 21 25.53 -18.48 -3.79
N THR A 22 26.05 -17.36 -4.32
CA THR A 22 25.21 -16.30 -4.90
C THR A 22 24.41 -16.82 -6.09
N LEU A 23 25.06 -17.50 -7.03
CA LEU A 23 24.37 -18.07 -8.21
C LEU A 23 23.43 -19.22 -7.84
N ASN A 24 23.73 -19.99 -6.79
CA ASN A 24 22.81 -21.01 -6.29
C ASN A 24 21.52 -20.40 -5.71
N LYS A 25 21.62 -19.23 -5.05
CA LYS A 25 20.45 -18.51 -4.53
C LYS A 25 19.69 -17.76 -5.61
N ILE A 26 20.40 -17.17 -6.56
CA ILE A 26 19.85 -16.35 -7.64
C ILE A 26 20.43 -16.84 -8.97
N PRO A 27 19.88 -17.94 -9.54
CA PRO A 27 20.43 -18.56 -10.75
C PRO A 27 20.30 -17.69 -12.01
N THR A 28 19.46 -16.66 -11.95
CA THR A 28 19.18 -15.72 -13.03
C THR A 28 20.04 -14.46 -12.97
N LEU A 29 20.99 -14.37 -12.05
CA LEU A 29 21.93 -13.24 -11.97
C LEU A 29 22.96 -13.31 -13.10
N GLU A 30 23.39 -12.16 -13.63
CA GLU A 30 24.46 -12.05 -14.63
C GLU A 30 25.78 -12.61 -14.08
N PRO A 31 26.32 -13.72 -14.63
CA PRO A 31 27.53 -14.34 -14.10
C PRO A 31 28.83 -13.61 -14.47
N GLU A 32 28.84 -12.79 -15.52
CA GLU A 32 30.01 -12.02 -15.93
C GLU A 32 30.32 -10.90 -14.93
N GLY A 33 31.59 -10.78 -14.51
CA GLY A 33 32.01 -9.78 -13.52
C GLY A 33 31.57 -10.04 -12.07
N LEU A 34 30.71 -11.04 -11.80
CA LEU A 34 30.25 -11.39 -10.46
C LEU A 34 31.38 -11.99 -9.60
N ARG A 35 31.65 -11.37 -8.44
CA ARG A 35 32.68 -11.82 -7.48
C ARG A 35 32.13 -12.62 -6.29
N GLY A 36 30.85 -12.46 -5.98
CA GLY A 36 30.21 -12.96 -4.75
C GLY A 36 29.01 -12.11 -4.40
N GLY A 37 28.51 -12.22 -3.17
CA GLY A 37 27.36 -11.45 -2.71
C GLY A 37 27.38 -11.18 -1.21
N ILE A 38 26.44 -10.36 -0.76
CA ILE A 38 26.13 -10.15 0.65
C ILE A 38 24.65 -10.45 0.83
N ILE A 39 24.32 -11.34 1.75
CA ILE A 39 22.94 -11.59 2.15
C ILE A 39 22.69 -10.92 3.50
N TYR A 40 21.59 -10.19 3.58
CA TYR A 40 21.00 -9.67 4.81
C TYR A 40 19.49 -9.90 4.76
N TYR A 41 18.80 -9.69 5.87
CA TYR A 41 17.40 -10.07 6.04
C TYR A 41 16.56 -8.86 6.41
N ASP A 42 15.39 -8.74 5.78
CA ASP A 42 14.43 -7.67 6.00
C ASP A 42 12.99 -8.22 5.97
N GLY A 43 12.02 -7.42 6.37
CA GLY A 43 10.61 -7.78 6.38
C GLY A 43 9.91 -7.52 5.04
N GLN A 44 9.05 -8.43 4.62
CA GLN A 44 8.12 -8.25 3.51
C GLN A 44 6.68 -8.34 4.02
N PHE A 45 5.79 -7.49 3.51
CA PHE A 45 4.36 -7.50 3.83
C PHE A 45 3.53 -7.01 2.64
N ASP A 46 2.23 -7.32 2.65
CA ASP A 46 1.24 -6.74 1.74
C ASP A 46 0.62 -5.51 2.41
N ASP A 47 0.83 -4.35 1.81
CA ASP A 47 0.45 -3.04 2.33
C ASP A 47 -1.07 -2.84 2.39
N ALA A 48 -1.77 -3.20 1.31
CA ALA A 48 -3.23 -3.10 1.25
C ALA A 48 -3.90 -4.08 2.22
N ARG A 49 -3.34 -5.30 2.36
CA ARG A 49 -3.81 -6.28 3.36
C ARG A 49 -3.58 -5.80 4.78
N LEU A 50 -2.43 -5.18 5.06
CA LEU A 50 -2.16 -4.57 6.37
C LEU A 50 -3.13 -3.43 6.65
N ALA A 51 -3.41 -2.55 5.68
CA ALA A 51 -4.34 -1.43 5.83
C ALA A 51 -5.75 -1.87 6.24
N ILE A 52 -6.34 -2.84 5.52
CA ILE A 52 -7.68 -3.36 5.89
C ILE A 52 -7.65 -4.11 7.22
N THR A 53 -6.54 -4.80 7.53
CA THR A 53 -6.35 -5.47 8.81
C THR A 53 -6.33 -4.47 9.97
N LEU A 54 -5.68 -3.31 9.81
CA LEU A 54 -5.69 -2.22 10.79
C LEU A 54 -7.10 -1.64 10.97
N ALA A 55 -7.81 -1.36 9.87
CA ALA A 55 -9.19 -0.88 9.92
C ALA A 55 -10.12 -1.86 10.68
N LYS A 56 -10.02 -3.16 10.39
CA LYS A 56 -10.80 -4.19 11.08
C LYS A 56 -10.38 -4.36 12.54
N THR A 57 -9.11 -4.14 12.87
CA THR A 57 -8.64 -4.12 14.26
C THR A 57 -9.29 -2.97 15.02
N ALA A 58 -9.32 -1.77 14.44
CA ALA A 58 -9.97 -0.61 15.04
C ALA A 58 -11.48 -0.85 15.22
N ALA A 59 -12.18 -1.37 14.20
CA ALA A 59 -13.60 -1.71 14.29
C ALA A 59 -13.89 -2.75 15.38
N ASN A 60 -13.06 -3.79 15.50
CA ASN A 60 -13.16 -4.79 16.58
C ASN A 60 -12.95 -4.21 17.99
N LEU A 61 -12.26 -3.07 18.10
CA LEU A 61 -12.07 -2.33 19.35
C LEU A 61 -13.15 -1.25 19.57
N GLY A 62 -14.15 -1.17 18.69
CA GLY A 62 -15.29 -0.26 18.82
C GLY A 62 -15.20 1.05 18.03
N ALA A 63 -14.19 1.21 17.15
CA ALA A 63 -14.13 2.37 16.26
C ALA A 63 -15.20 2.29 15.15
N CYS A 64 -15.79 3.42 14.79
CA CYS A 64 -16.59 3.54 13.58
C CYS A 64 -15.67 3.84 12.40
N ILE A 65 -15.69 2.98 11.37
CA ILE A 65 -14.85 3.11 10.18
C ILE A 65 -15.76 3.22 8.96
N LEU A 66 -15.52 4.23 8.13
CA LEU A 66 -16.29 4.51 6.92
C LEU A 66 -15.32 4.73 5.75
N ASN A 67 -15.45 3.93 4.68
CA ASN A 67 -14.85 4.26 3.38
C ASN A 67 -15.86 5.03 2.51
N TYR A 68 -15.40 5.57 1.37
CA TYR A 68 -16.24 6.38 0.47
C TYR A 68 -16.95 7.56 1.16
N THR A 69 -16.33 8.11 2.21
CA THR A 69 -16.83 9.24 2.99
C THR A 69 -15.81 10.38 2.91
N LYS A 70 -16.02 11.30 1.96
CA LYS A 70 -15.06 12.37 1.66
C LYS A 70 -15.31 13.56 2.57
N ILE A 71 -14.27 14.07 3.23
CA ILE A 71 -14.36 15.34 3.97
C ILE A 71 -14.45 16.50 2.99
N SER A 72 -15.49 17.32 3.13
CA SER A 72 -15.73 18.51 2.30
C SER A 72 -15.38 19.81 3.02
N SER A 73 -15.47 19.86 4.35
CA SER A 73 -15.05 21.02 5.14
C SER A 73 -14.74 20.68 6.60
N ILE A 74 -14.05 21.60 7.28
CA ILE A 74 -13.80 21.57 8.72
C ILE A 74 -14.89 22.38 9.44
N LEU A 75 -15.48 21.81 10.49
CA LEU A 75 -16.42 22.52 11.35
C LEU A 75 -15.68 23.23 12.48
N LYS A 76 -16.05 24.49 12.73
CA LYS A 76 -15.49 25.30 13.81
C LYS A 76 -16.59 25.88 14.70
N GLU A 77 -16.31 25.97 15.99
CA GLU A 77 -17.09 26.74 16.96
C GLU A 77 -16.23 27.91 17.43
N GLY A 78 -16.58 29.13 17.01
CA GLY A 78 -15.64 30.24 17.02
C GLY A 78 -14.46 29.94 16.10
N ASP A 79 -13.24 30.07 16.62
CA ASP A 79 -12.01 29.78 15.86
C ASP A 79 -11.49 28.35 16.05
N LEU A 80 -12.14 27.53 16.89
CA LEU A 80 -11.67 26.20 17.26
C LEU A 80 -12.38 25.09 16.46
N VAL A 81 -11.60 24.11 15.99
CA VAL A 81 -12.11 22.93 15.28
C VAL A 81 -12.92 22.05 16.22
N CYS A 82 -14.13 21.70 15.81
CA CYS A 82 -15.06 20.86 16.59
C CYS A 82 -15.66 19.69 15.79
N GLY A 83 -15.24 19.51 14.53
CA GLY A 83 -15.73 18.43 13.67
C GLY A 83 -15.41 18.62 12.21
N VAL A 84 -16.13 17.88 11.37
CA VAL A 84 -16.01 17.91 9.90
C VAL A 84 -17.38 17.76 9.24
N ILE A 85 -17.52 18.29 8.02
CA ILE A 85 -18.60 17.89 7.11
C ILE A 85 -18.05 16.80 6.21
N ALA A 86 -18.76 15.68 6.18
CA ALA A 86 -18.41 14.53 5.37
C ALA A 86 -19.52 14.21 4.38
N ARG A 87 -19.15 13.90 3.14
CA ARG A 87 -20.06 13.53 2.06
C ARG A 87 -19.89 12.04 1.75
N ASP A 88 -20.99 11.30 1.89
CA ASP A 88 -21.11 9.94 1.39
C ASP A 88 -21.05 9.95 -0.14
N GLN A 89 -20.09 9.26 -0.72
CA GLN A 89 -19.89 9.23 -2.17
C GLN A 89 -20.83 8.25 -2.88
N GLU A 90 -21.50 7.35 -2.17
CA GLU A 90 -22.52 6.48 -2.77
C GLU A 90 -23.86 7.20 -2.91
N THR A 91 -24.29 7.93 -1.88
CA THR A 91 -25.61 8.59 -1.86
C THR A 91 -25.55 10.08 -2.19
N GLY A 92 -24.38 10.69 -2.07
CA GLY A 92 -24.18 12.13 -2.19
C GLY A 92 -24.60 12.94 -0.96
N GLN A 93 -25.14 12.29 0.08
CA GLN A 93 -25.62 12.93 1.30
C GLN A 93 -24.46 13.48 2.14
N GLU A 94 -24.67 14.65 2.74
CA GLU A 94 -23.71 15.26 3.66
C GLU A 94 -24.12 15.05 5.12
N TYR A 95 -23.11 14.89 5.98
CA TYR A 95 -23.24 14.65 7.40
C TYR A 95 -22.29 15.58 8.17
N GLU A 96 -22.81 16.20 9.23
CA GLU A 96 -21.96 16.86 10.22
C GLU A 96 -21.49 15.84 11.27
N ILE A 97 -20.18 15.68 11.40
CA ILE A 97 -19.56 14.76 12.36
C ILE A 97 -18.79 15.60 13.38
N LYS A 98 -19.29 15.62 14.62
CA LYS A 98 -18.66 16.35 15.73
C LYS A 98 -17.68 15.46 16.50
N GLY A 99 -16.60 16.06 16.98
CA GLY A 99 -15.58 15.38 17.77
C GLY A 99 -14.80 16.35 18.65
N LYS A 100 -14.17 15.83 19.72
CA LYS A 100 -13.33 16.65 20.61
C LYS A 100 -12.02 17.11 19.97
N THR A 101 -11.57 16.39 18.95
CA THR A 101 -10.35 16.67 18.20
C THR A 101 -10.48 16.07 16.81
N VAL A 102 -9.77 16.63 15.83
CA VAL A 102 -9.71 16.17 14.45
C VAL A 102 -8.25 15.95 14.07
N ILE A 103 -7.93 14.75 13.59
CA ILE A 103 -6.62 14.39 13.08
C ILE A 103 -6.68 14.28 11.56
N ASN A 104 -5.91 15.11 10.87
CA ASN A 104 -5.65 15.04 9.45
C ASN A 104 -4.47 14.09 9.18
N ALA A 105 -4.78 12.89 8.69
CA ALA A 105 -3.82 11.86 8.30
C ALA A 105 -3.99 11.46 6.83
N THR A 106 -4.22 12.44 5.94
CA THR A 106 -4.60 12.22 4.53
C THR A 106 -3.41 12.05 3.58
N GLY A 107 -2.22 11.69 4.11
CA GLY A 107 -1.04 11.35 3.32
C GLY A 107 -0.59 12.48 2.39
N ILE A 108 -0.56 12.22 1.09
CA ILE A 108 -0.19 13.23 0.07
C ILE A 108 -1.21 14.39 -0.03
N PHE A 109 -2.39 14.25 0.56
CA PHE A 109 -3.46 15.25 0.52
C PHE A 109 -3.57 16.10 1.78
N VAL A 110 -2.62 16.00 2.72
CA VAL A 110 -2.67 16.74 3.99
C VAL A 110 -2.86 18.25 3.80
N ASP A 111 -2.23 18.83 2.78
CA ASP A 111 -2.31 20.26 2.51
C ASP A 111 -3.70 20.70 2.05
N SER A 112 -4.45 19.82 1.35
CA SER A 112 -5.83 20.12 0.95
C SER A 112 -6.74 20.29 2.16
N ILE A 113 -6.55 19.48 3.21
CA ILE A 113 -7.31 19.58 4.47
C ILE A 113 -6.80 20.74 5.33
N ARG A 114 -5.49 20.98 5.39
CA ARG A 114 -4.93 22.14 6.11
C ARG A 114 -5.45 23.46 5.55
N LYS A 115 -5.61 23.58 4.23
CA LYS A 115 -6.17 24.76 3.57
C LYS A 115 -7.68 24.91 3.79
N MET A 116 -8.41 23.85 4.14
CA MET A 116 -9.79 23.98 4.62
C MET A 116 -9.87 24.63 6.01
N ASP A 117 -8.83 24.46 6.84
CA ASP A 117 -8.72 25.08 8.16
C ASP A 117 -8.18 26.52 8.08
N ILE A 118 -7.04 26.71 7.40
CA ILE A 118 -6.36 27.99 7.21
C ILE A 118 -5.98 28.13 5.72
N PRO A 119 -6.75 28.89 4.91
CA PRO A 119 -6.60 28.95 3.45
C PRO A 119 -5.20 29.33 2.95
N ASP A 120 -4.51 30.23 3.65
CA ASP A 120 -3.20 30.76 3.26
C ASP A 120 -2.01 29.91 3.77
N SER A 121 -2.28 28.67 4.21
CA SER A 121 -1.22 27.77 4.68
C SER A 121 -0.25 27.42 3.56
N GLU A 122 1.05 27.58 3.79
CA GLU A 122 2.09 27.02 2.92
C GLU A 122 2.01 25.49 2.91
N ASP A 123 2.29 24.89 1.75
CA ASP A 123 2.30 23.44 1.58
C ASP A 123 3.41 22.80 2.43
N LEU A 124 3.05 21.75 3.15
CA LEU A 124 3.97 20.94 3.92
C LEU A 124 4.65 19.87 3.07
N ILE A 125 3.98 19.41 2.00
CA ILE A 125 4.43 18.28 1.18
C ILE A 125 5.08 18.75 -0.13
N SER A 126 6.16 18.06 -0.52
CA SER A 126 6.69 18.00 -1.88
C SER A 126 6.46 16.58 -2.41
N PRO A 127 5.55 16.39 -3.38
CA PRO A 127 5.22 15.05 -3.87
C PRO A 127 6.33 14.51 -4.78
N SER A 128 6.69 13.23 -4.56
CA SER A 128 7.61 12.49 -5.42
C SER A 128 6.99 11.16 -5.84
N GLN A 129 7.00 10.90 -7.14
CA GLN A 129 6.53 9.66 -7.73
C GLN A 129 7.58 8.56 -7.65
N GLY A 130 7.12 7.35 -7.38
CA GLY A 130 7.90 6.13 -7.56
C GLY A 130 7.12 5.09 -8.36
N VAL A 131 7.76 4.55 -9.39
CA VAL A 131 7.22 3.54 -10.29
C VAL A 131 7.83 2.17 -10.00
N HIS A 132 7.00 1.14 -10.15
CA HIS A 132 7.42 -0.24 -10.17
C HIS A 132 6.84 -0.95 -11.40
N ILE A 133 7.59 -1.92 -11.93
CA ILE A 133 7.12 -2.87 -12.93
C ILE A 133 7.00 -4.25 -12.31
N VAL A 134 6.05 -5.04 -12.81
CA VAL A 134 5.82 -6.43 -12.39
C VAL A 134 6.03 -7.34 -13.57
N ILE A 135 6.90 -8.33 -13.40
CA ILE A 135 7.25 -9.32 -14.42
C ILE A 135 7.08 -10.74 -13.87
N ASP A 136 7.14 -11.72 -14.77
CA ASP A 136 6.97 -13.12 -14.41
C ASP A 136 8.09 -13.64 -13.47
N LYS A 137 7.73 -14.61 -12.60
CA LYS A 137 8.65 -15.23 -11.65
C LYS A 137 9.85 -15.92 -12.31
N SER A 138 9.76 -16.27 -13.60
CA SER A 138 10.88 -16.84 -14.37
C SER A 138 12.16 -15.99 -14.35
N PHE A 139 12.05 -14.66 -14.16
CA PHE A 139 13.22 -13.78 -14.02
C PHE A 139 13.92 -13.87 -12.68
N LEU A 140 13.23 -14.31 -11.62
CA LEU A 140 13.78 -14.47 -10.27
C LEU A 140 13.04 -15.61 -9.55
N PRO A 141 13.33 -16.89 -9.89
CA PRO A 141 12.52 -18.03 -9.48
C PRO A 141 12.66 -18.42 -7.99
N GLY A 142 13.71 -17.95 -7.33
CA GLY A 142 13.93 -18.14 -5.90
C GLY A 142 13.11 -17.18 -5.03
N ASP A 143 13.40 -17.21 -3.72
CA ASP A 143 12.76 -16.35 -2.73
C ASP A 143 13.69 -15.22 -2.24
N SER A 144 14.86 -15.08 -2.86
CA SER A 144 15.82 -14.01 -2.54
C SER A 144 15.59 -12.80 -3.43
N ALA A 145 15.50 -11.62 -2.82
CA ALA A 145 15.48 -10.35 -3.54
C ALA A 145 16.90 -9.93 -3.96
N ILE A 146 16.99 -9.18 -5.06
CA ILE A 146 18.20 -8.47 -5.46
C ILE A 146 18.08 -7.03 -4.98
N MET A 147 19.14 -6.50 -4.36
CA MET A 147 19.31 -5.08 -4.09
C MET A 147 20.54 -4.57 -4.82
N VAL A 148 20.34 -3.57 -5.67
CA VAL A 148 21.39 -2.80 -6.32
C VAL A 148 21.56 -1.51 -5.53
N PRO A 149 22.65 -1.33 -4.76
CA PRO A 149 22.80 -0.21 -3.84
C PRO A 149 23.06 1.13 -4.54
N HIS A 150 23.62 1.10 -5.76
CA HIS A 150 23.94 2.29 -6.54
C HIS A 150 23.64 2.02 -8.03
N THR A 151 22.57 2.62 -8.54
CA THR A 151 22.32 2.80 -9.98
C THR A 151 23.19 3.93 -10.52
N ASP A 152 23.14 4.17 -11.84
CA ASP A 152 23.97 5.19 -12.51
C ASP A 152 23.76 6.61 -11.95
N ASP A 153 22.60 6.86 -11.32
CA ASP A 153 22.21 8.12 -10.68
C ASP A 153 22.21 8.06 -9.14
N GLY A 154 22.81 7.02 -8.54
CA GLY A 154 22.97 6.88 -7.10
C GLY A 154 21.74 6.39 -6.34
N ARG A 155 20.67 5.98 -7.03
CA ARG A 155 19.47 5.38 -6.42
C ARG A 155 19.66 3.91 -6.09
N VAL A 156 18.73 3.37 -5.30
CA VAL A 156 18.65 1.94 -4.97
C VAL A 156 17.56 1.29 -5.81
N LEU A 157 17.88 0.17 -6.45
CA LEU A 157 16.93 -0.66 -7.19
C LEU A 157 16.77 -2.01 -6.49
N PHE A 158 15.56 -2.50 -6.40
CA PHE A 158 15.21 -3.81 -5.91
C PHE A 158 14.53 -4.63 -7.00
N ALA A 159 14.83 -5.93 -7.05
CA ALA A 159 13.99 -6.93 -7.70
C ALA A 159 13.54 -7.93 -6.64
N VAL A 160 12.23 -7.96 -6.35
CA VAL A 160 11.66 -8.63 -5.18
C VAL A 160 10.66 -9.70 -5.62
N PRO A 161 10.88 -10.99 -5.31
CA PRO A 161 9.86 -12.01 -5.48
C PRO A 161 8.65 -11.72 -4.59
N TRP A 162 7.45 -11.66 -5.17
CA TRP A 162 6.22 -11.36 -4.45
C TRP A 162 4.99 -11.98 -5.14
N HIS A 163 4.19 -12.74 -4.40
CA HIS A 163 2.98 -13.43 -4.89
C HIS A 163 3.12 -14.16 -6.23
N GLY A 164 4.25 -14.84 -6.46
CA GLY A 164 4.48 -15.58 -7.71
C GLY A 164 4.84 -14.69 -8.91
N ARG A 165 5.27 -13.46 -8.65
CA ARG A 165 5.79 -12.47 -9.59
C ARG A 165 7.09 -11.87 -9.08
N VAL A 166 7.70 -10.99 -9.87
CA VAL A 166 8.85 -10.16 -9.45
C VAL A 166 8.47 -8.70 -9.60
N ILE A 167 8.58 -7.94 -8.50
CA ILE A 167 8.44 -6.49 -8.53
C ILE A 167 9.82 -5.87 -8.70
N ILE A 168 10.00 -5.01 -9.70
CA ILE A 168 11.22 -4.24 -9.91
C ILE A 168 10.93 -2.76 -9.70
N GLY A 169 11.69 -2.12 -8.84
CA GLY A 169 11.52 -0.70 -8.52
C GLY A 169 12.59 -0.19 -7.56
N THR A 170 12.63 1.10 -7.23
CA THR A 170 11.67 2.12 -7.62
C THR A 170 12.38 3.29 -8.29
N THR A 171 11.62 4.13 -8.99
CA THR A 171 12.07 5.47 -9.40
C THR A 171 11.79 6.52 -8.32
N ASP A 172 12.30 7.73 -8.57
CA ASP A 172 12.09 8.93 -7.76
C ASP A 172 12.03 10.13 -8.72
N THR A 173 10.82 10.64 -8.95
CA THR A 173 10.53 11.72 -9.89
C THR A 173 9.68 12.78 -9.20
N GLU A 174 10.18 14.02 -9.10
CA GLU A 174 9.44 15.12 -8.49
C GLU A 174 8.17 15.43 -9.30
N LEU A 175 7.08 15.73 -8.61
CA LEU A 175 5.82 16.14 -9.20
C LEU A 175 5.46 17.55 -8.73
N ASP A 176 4.76 18.29 -9.59
CA ASP A 176 4.21 19.60 -9.21
C ASP A 176 3.03 19.46 -8.24
N GLU A 177 2.19 18.44 -8.45
CA GLU A 177 0.96 18.24 -7.69
C GLU A 177 0.71 16.77 -7.36
N SER A 178 -0.03 16.55 -6.27
CA SER A 178 -0.51 15.22 -5.88
C SER A 178 -1.80 14.87 -6.60
N CYS A 179 -1.93 13.62 -7.05
CA CYS A 179 -3.16 13.11 -7.64
C CYS A 179 -3.55 11.75 -7.04
N LEU A 180 -4.81 11.37 -7.22
CA LEU A 180 -5.32 10.08 -6.72
C LEU A 180 -4.77 8.89 -7.50
N GLU A 181 -4.60 9.06 -8.81
CA GLU A 181 -4.13 8.01 -9.71
C GLU A 181 -2.91 8.50 -10.52
N PRO A 182 -1.70 8.45 -9.93
CA PRO A 182 -0.46 8.77 -10.62
C PRO A 182 -0.20 7.79 -11.76
N LYS A 183 0.38 8.29 -12.86
CA LYS A 183 0.70 7.46 -14.03
C LYS A 183 2.22 7.35 -14.20
N PRO A 184 2.74 6.14 -14.44
CA PRO A 184 4.16 5.96 -14.77
C PRO A 184 4.57 6.78 -15.99
N PHE A 185 5.74 7.42 -15.94
CA PHE A 185 6.32 8.00 -17.15
C PHE A 185 7.11 6.95 -17.94
N SER A 186 7.10 7.04 -19.27
CA SER A 186 7.80 6.07 -20.14
C SER A 186 9.29 5.94 -19.83
N HIS A 187 9.94 7.06 -19.48
CA HIS A 187 11.37 7.07 -19.13
C HIS A 187 11.66 6.36 -17.80
N GLU A 188 10.71 6.33 -16.87
CA GLU A 188 10.84 5.59 -15.60
C GLU A 188 10.81 4.08 -15.85
N VAL A 189 9.90 3.62 -16.70
CA VAL A 189 9.82 2.20 -17.11
C VAL A 189 11.09 1.78 -17.85
N GLU A 190 11.59 2.60 -18.76
CA GLU A 190 12.83 2.34 -19.49
C GLU A 190 14.06 2.34 -18.57
N PHE A 191 14.10 3.22 -17.57
CA PHE A 191 15.11 3.20 -16.53
C PHE A 191 15.12 1.88 -15.77
N LEU A 192 13.96 1.38 -15.34
CA LEU A 192 13.85 0.12 -14.60
C LEU A 192 14.27 -1.09 -15.45
N LEU A 193 13.82 -1.16 -16.71
CA LEU A 193 14.19 -2.25 -17.63
C LEU A 193 15.68 -2.26 -17.93
N SER A 194 16.25 -1.10 -18.26
CA SER A 194 17.68 -0.98 -18.60
C SER A 194 18.59 -1.31 -17.43
N HIS A 195 18.21 -0.92 -16.20
CA HIS A 195 18.98 -1.28 -15.02
C HIS A 195 18.82 -2.75 -14.64
N ALA A 196 17.62 -3.32 -14.73
CA ALA A 196 17.42 -4.74 -14.48
C ALA A 196 18.23 -5.63 -15.45
N ALA A 197 18.32 -5.25 -16.72
CA ALA A 197 19.12 -5.95 -17.74
C ALA A 197 20.62 -6.01 -17.43
N LYS A 198 21.16 -5.10 -16.61
CA LYS A 198 22.57 -5.15 -16.19
C LYS A 198 22.86 -6.25 -15.16
N TYR A 199 21.83 -6.74 -14.46
CA TYR A 199 21.99 -7.67 -13.34
C TYR A 199 21.35 -9.03 -13.60
N LEU A 200 20.43 -9.13 -14.55
CA LEU A 200 19.73 -10.38 -14.89
C LEU A 200 20.31 -10.99 -16.16
N ALA A 201 20.53 -12.31 -16.14
CA ALA A 201 21.02 -13.06 -17.30
C ALA A 201 20.04 -13.04 -18.49
N LYS A 202 18.74 -12.88 -18.24
CA LYS A 202 17.73 -12.60 -19.27
C LYS A 202 17.33 -11.13 -19.16
N ASN A 203 17.57 -10.38 -20.23
CA ASN A 203 17.16 -8.98 -20.31
C ASN A 203 15.62 -8.87 -20.34
N PRO A 204 14.99 -8.20 -19.36
CA PRO A 204 13.56 -7.93 -19.42
C PRO A 204 13.25 -6.88 -20.49
N THR A 205 12.12 -7.04 -21.16
CA THR A 205 11.60 -6.11 -22.18
C THR A 205 10.22 -5.60 -21.80
N LYS A 206 9.70 -4.60 -22.52
CA LYS A 206 8.33 -4.10 -22.32
C LYS A 206 7.27 -5.20 -22.46
N ASN A 207 7.53 -6.23 -23.28
CA ASN A 207 6.61 -7.36 -23.46
C ASN A 207 6.57 -8.31 -22.26
N ASP A 208 7.57 -8.28 -21.38
CA ASP A 208 7.61 -9.09 -20.16
C ASP A 208 6.86 -8.42 -19.00
N ILE A 209 6.42 -7.15 -19.14
CA ILE A 209 5.67 -6.41 -18.12
C ILE A 209 4.22 -6.90 -18.10
N LEU A 210 3.82 -7.43 -16.95
CA LEU A 210 2.46 -7.86 -16.65
C LEU A 210 1.62 -6.73 -16.03
N SER A 211 2.27 -5.83 -15.30
CA SER A 211 1.66 -4.63 -14.72
C SER A 211 2.72 -3.57 -14.42
N VAL A 212 2.35 -2.30 -14.46
CA VAL A 212 3.16 -1.17 -14.01
C VAL A 212 2.31 -0.31 -13.08
N PHE A 213 2.88 0.19 -11.99
CA PHE A 213 2.13 1.05 -11.07
C PHE A 213 3.01 2.14 -10.48
N ALA A 214 2.37 3.26 -10.14
CA ALA A 214 3.00 4.42 -9.53
C ALA A 214 2.38 4.71 -8.17
N GLY A 215 3.18 5.32 -7.29
CA GLY A 215 2.72 5.87 -6.02
C GLY A 215 3.42 7.19 -5.73
N ILE A 216 2.77 8.07 -4.99
CA ILE A 216 3.32 9.36 -4.58
C ILE A 216 3.73 9.31 -3.12
N ARG A 217 4.94 9.79 -2.83
CA ARG A 217 5.51 9.89 -1.49
C ARG A 217 5.19 11.27 -0.90
N PRO A 218 4.67 11.34 0.35
CA PRO A 218 4.42 12.61 1.02
C PRO A 218 5.72 13.14 1.66
N LEU A 219 6.68 13.62 0.87
CA LEU A 219 7.95 14.12 1.43
C LEU A 219 7.74 15.49 2.08
N ILE A 220 8.33 15.72 3.26
CA ILE A 220 8.23 17.01 3.95
C ILE A 220 9.16 18.02 3.28
N ARG A 221 8.66 19.20 2.89
CA ARG A 221 9.49 20.30 2.39
C ARG A 221 10.50 20.70 3.48
N SER A 222 11.78 20.71 3.14
CA SER A 222 12.80 21.30 4.01
C SER A 222 12.70 22.82 3.97
N ASP A 223 12.63 23.48 5.13
CA ASP A 223 12.71 24.94 5.20
C ASP A 223 13.97 25.42 4.46
N ARG A 224 13.78 26.30 3.48
CA ARG A 224 14.83 26.83 2.61
C ARG A 224 15.89 27.70 3.33
N SER A 225 15.83 27.81 4.66
CA SER A 225 16.68 28.70 5.46
C SER A 225 17.99 28.07 5.97
N HIS A 226 18.21 26.75 5.83
CA HIS A 226 19.50 26.13 6.15
C HIS A 226 19.87 25.03 5.14
N GLU A 227 21.12 25.05 4.66
CA GLU A 227 21.64 24.33 3.49
C GLU A 227 21.62 22.78 3.57
N THR A 228 21.59 22.19 2.36
CA THR A 228 21.93 20.81 1.93
C THR A 228 20.91 19.67 2.09
N SER A 229 20.05 19.55 1.07
CA SER A 229 19.79 18.33 0.27
C SER A 229 19.66 16.97 0.98
N SER A 230 18.72 16.84 1.90
CA SER A 230 17.97 15.58 2.05
C SER A 230 16.59 15.88 2.64
N LEU A 231 15.52 15.61 1.87
CA LEU A 231 14.15 15.66 2.40
C LEU A 231 14.07 14.65 3.55
N SER A 232 13.73 15.11 4.76
CA SER A 232 13.63 14.24 5.93
C SER A 232 12.53 13.21 5.70
N ARG A 233 12.84 11.95 6.01
CA ARG A 233 11.92 10.81 5.89
C ARG A 233 11.19 10.49 7.19
N ASP A 234 11.34 11.33 8.21
CA ASP A 234 10.63 11.20 9.48
C ASP A 234 9.20 11.73 9.36
N HIS A 235 8.32 11.37 10.31
CA HIS A 235 6.98 11.94 10.37
C HIS A 235 7.01 13.29 11.07
N HIS A 236 6.15 14.19 10.62
CA HIS A 236 5.99 15.54 11.18
C HIS A 236 4.58 15.70 11.70
N ILE A 237 4.42 16.15 12.95
CA ILE A 237 3.13 16.42 13.58
C ILE A 237 3.03 17.92 13.85
N THR A 238 1.97 18.55 13.35
CA THR A 238 1.64 19.96 13.62
C THR A 238 0.26 20.08 14.26
N ILE A 239 0.09 21.11 15.07
CA ILE A 239 -1.21 21.49 15.65
C ILE A 239 -1.43 22.95 15.26
N SER A 240 -2.51 23.23 14.53
CA SER A 240 -2.85 24.60 14.14
C SER A 240 -3.41 25.38 15.33
N ALA A 241 -3.49 26.72 15.21
CA ALA A 241 -4.07 27.57 16.25
C ALA A 241 -5.57 27.26 16.52
N SER A 242 -6.27 26.68 15.54
CA SER A 242 -7.66 26.22 15.67
C SER A 242 -7.76 24.81 16.28
N GLY A 243 -6.64 24.13 16.52
CA GLY A 243 -6.60 22.78 17.11
C GLY A 243 -6.66 21.61 16.12
N LEU A 244 -6.53 21.86 14.80
CA LEU A 244 -6.39 20.78 13.81
C LEU A 244 -5.01 20.13 13.96
N ILE A 245 -4.99 18.82 14.21
CA ILE A 245 -3.74 18.04 14.27
C ILE A 245 -3.47 17.48 12.88
N THR A 246 -2.28 17.70 12.33
CA THR A 246 -1.87 17.09 11.07
C THR A 246 -0.66 16.20 11.28
N ILE A 247 -0.70 14.99 10.73
CA ILE A 247 0.46 14.12 10.59
C ILE A 247 0.82 13.95 9.11
N ALA A 248 2.09 14.20 8.79
CA ALA A 248 2.63 14.17 7.44
C ALA A 248 3.96 13.40 7.40
N GLY A 249 4.35 12.93 6.21
CA GLY A 249 5.58 12.17 6.03
C GLY A 249 5.52 10.76 6.62
N GLY A 250 6.69 10.27 7.06
CA GLY A 250 6.85 8.95 7.64
C GLY A 250 6.82 7.80 6.63
N LYS A 251 6.78 6.57 7.15
CA LYS A 251 6.87 5.32 6.38
C LYS A 251 5.91 4.27 6.94
N TRP A 252 5.57 3.30 6.11
CA TRP A 252 4.89 2.09 6.59
C TRP A 252 5.67 1.44 7.73
N THR A 253 6.99 1.28 7.65
CA THR A 253 7.75 0.62 8.72
C THR A 253 7.64 1.29 10.11
N THR A 254 7.27 2.58 10.15
CA THR A 254 7.13 3.36 11.39
C THR A 254 5.68 3.69 11.75
N TYR A 255 4.69 3.21 10.98
CA TYR A 255 3.27 3.60 11.10
C TYR A 255 2.73 3.48 12.54
N ARG A 256 3.12 2.44 13.27
CA ARG A 256 2.61 2.19 14.63
C ARG A 256 3.09 3.27 15.60
N LYS A 257 4.36 3.67 15.51
CA LYS A 257 4.92 4.72 16.37
C LYS A 257 4.37 6.09 15.97
N MET A 258 4.23 6.35 14.67
CA MET A 258 3.53 7.53 14.16
C MET A 258 2.11 7.66 14.73
N GLY A 259 1.35 6.56 14.72
CA GLY A 259 0.00 6.50 15.28
C GLY A 259 -0.04 6.69 16.80
N GLU A 260 0.93 6.16 17.53
CA GLU A 260 1.10 6.41 18.96
C GLU A 260 1.36 7.90 19.24
N ASP A 261 2.35 8.49 18.56
CA ASP A 261 2.75 9.89 18.79
C ASP A 261 1.61 10.89 18.49
N VAL A 262 0.86 10.68 17.40
CA VAL A 262 -0.25 11.59 17.04
C VAL A 262 -1.44 11.45 17.98
N VAL A 263 -1.71 10.25 18.49
CA VAL A 263 -2.77 10.03 19.48
C VAL A 263 -2.39 10.66 20.82
N ASP A 264 -1.12 10.58 21.23
CA ASP A 264 -0.63 11.25 22.45
C ASP A 264 -0.87 12.78 22.37
N GLN A 265 -0.59 13.41 21.22
CA GLN A 265 -0.92 14.82 21.00
C GLN A 265 -2.44 15.07 21.01
N ALA A 266 -3.22 14.18 20.40
CA ALA A 266 -4.68 14.31 20.33
C ALA A 266 -5.36 14.20 21.69
N VAL A 267 -4.83 13.37 22.60
CA VAL A 267 -5.30 13.28 23.99
C VAL A 267 -5.15 14.61 24.71
N ALA A 268 -4.00 15.27 24.55
CA ALA A 268 -3.75 16.59 25.14
C ALA A 268 -4.69 17.66 24.56
N VAL A 269 -4.82 17.74 23.22
CA VAL A 269 -5.71 18.70 22.54
C VAL A 269 -7.17 18.49 22.93
N ALA A 270 -7.61 17.25 23.03
CA ALA A 270 -9.00 16.90 23.38
C ALA A 270 -9.31 17.01 24.88
N GLY A 271 -8.32 17.30 25.74
CA GLY A 271 -8.47 17.31 27.19
C GLY A 271 -8.94 15.95 27.75
N LEU A 272 -8.40 14.86 27.21
CA LEU A 272 -8.69 13.50 27.66
C LEU A 272 -7.66 13.03 28.68
N ASP A 273 -8.03 12.06 29.53
CA ASP A 273 -7.07 11.45 30.46
C ASP A 273 -5.96 10.74 29.69
N GLU A 274 -4.71 11.02 30.06
CA GLU A 274 -3.54 10.34 29.51
C GLU A 274 -3.55 8.84 29.84
N ARG A 275 -3.31 8.02 28.82
CA ARG A 275 -3.23 6.55 28.95
C ARG A 275 -2.10 6.00 28.10
N PRO A 276 -1.28 5.06 28.61
CA PRO A 276 -0.24 4.42 27.83
C PRO A 276 -0.79 3.69 26.60
N SER A 277 -0.11 3.83 25.46
CA SER A 277 -0.46 3.11 24.24
C SER A 277 -0.28 1.59 24.41
N ARG A 278 -1.32 0.83 24.04
CA ARG A 278 -1.29 -0.64 24.08
C ARG A 278 -0.86 -1.27 22.74
N THR A 279 -0.63 -0.45 21.72
CA THR A 279 -0.44 -0.89 20.32
C THR A 279 0.81 -1.74 20.11
N LYS A 280 1.85 -1.59 20.94
CA LYS A 280 3.09 -2.36 20.84
C LYS A 280 2.89 -3.88 21.00
N HIS A 281 1.90 -4.29 21.77
CA HIS A 281 1.59 -5.70 22.06
C HIS A 281 0.20 -6.10 21.56
N LEU A 282 -0.44 -5.24 20.78
CA LEU A 282 -1.75 -5.51 20.23
C LEU A 282 -1.64 -6.42 19.02
N ASN A 283 -2.18 -7.62 19.13
CA ASN A 283 -2.36 -8.49 17.98
C ASN A 283 -3.45 -7.91 17.06
N LEU A 284 -3.12 -7.82 15.77
CA LEU A 284 -4.06 -7.30 14.77
C LEU A 284 -5.15 -8.33 14.46
N PHE A 285 -6.24 -7.84 13.86
CA PHE A 285 -7.33 -8.67 13.36
C PHE A 285 -6.79 -9.79 12.45
N GLY A 286 -7.22 -11.03 12.70
CA GLY A 286 -6.74 -12.17 11.93
C GLY A 286 -5.37 -12.70 12.36
N TRP A 287 -4.73 -12.13 13.38
CA TRP A 287 -3.50 -12.70 13.94
C TRP A 287 -3.72 -14.14 14.46
N SER A 288 -2.74 -15.00 14.24
CA SER A 288 -2.71 -16.38 14.75
C SER A 288 -1.27 -16.82 14.97
N ALA A 289 -0.99 -17.53 16.06
CA ALA A 289 0.31 -18.15 16.28
C ALA A 289 0.58 -19.31 15.29
N ASP A 290 -0.48 -19.94 14.77
CA ASP A 290 -0.40 -21.10 13.88
C ASP A 290 -0.31 -20.76 12.39
N SER A 291 -0.23 -19.47 12.01
CA SER A 291 -0.23 -19.09 10.59
C SER A 291 1.07 -19.53 9.90
N ARG A 292 0.98 -20.52 9.02
CA ARG A 292 2.08 -20.98 8.17
C ARG A 292 2.07 -20.20 6.85
N GLY A 293 3.23 -19.68 6.43
CA GLY A 293 3.35 -18.69 5.34
C GLY A 293 2.91 -19.15 3.94
N ASN A 294 2.76 -20.46 3.70
CA ASN A 294 2.61 -21.00 2.33
C ASN A 294 1.29 -21.75 2.07
N GLU A 295 0.33 -21.74 3.00
CA GLU A 295 -0.99 -22.36 2.76
C GLU A 295 -1.93 -21.43 1.97
N PRO A 296 -2.89 -21.97 1.20
CA PRO A 296 -3.97 -21.17 0.64
C PRO A 296 -4.65 -20.33 1.71
N PHE A 297 -4.89 -19.06 1.39
CA PHE A 297 -5.49 -18.07 2.30
C PHE A 297 -4.60 -17.67 3.50
N SER A 298 -3.31 -17.97 3.51
CA SER A 298 -2.40 -17.57 4.62
C SER A 298 -2.43 -16.07 4.89
N VAL A 299 -2.62 -15.24 3.86
CA VAL A 299 -2.75 -13.76 3.96
C VAL A 299 -3.90 -13.29 4.85
N TYR A 300 -4.88 -14.15 5.14
CA TYR A 300 -6.02 -13.85 6.02
C TYR A 300 -5.80 -14.35 7.47
N GLY A 301 -4.65 -14.98 7.75
CA GLY A 301 -4.30 -15.49 9.08
C GLY A 301 -5.36 -16.41 9.68
N SER A 302 -5.84 -16.11 10.89
CA SER A 302 -6.87 -16.89 11.60
C SER A 302 -8.19 -16.99 10.82
N LYS A 303 -8.44 -16.05 9.90
CA LYS A 303 -9.66 -15.98 9.07
C LYS A 303 -9.63 -16.89 7.85
N ALA A 304 -8.49 -17.50 7.55
CA ALA A 304 -8.43 -18.60 6.59
C ALA A 304 -9.38 -19.75 6.96
N ARG A 305 -9.61 -20.00 8.27
CA ARG A 305 -10.58 -21.01 8.73
C ARG A 305 -12.01 -20.65 8.35
N ASP A 306 -12.38 -19.39 8.45
CA ASP A 306 -13.72 -18.89 8.13
C ASP A 306 -13.96 -18.98 6.61
N ILE A 307 -12.96 -18.61 5.79
CA ILE A 307 -12.99 -18.79 4.32
C ILE A 307 -13.14 -20.27 3.95
N LYS A 308 -12.36 -21.17 4.57
CA LYS A 308 -12.47 -22.62 4.36
C LYS A 308 -13.86 -23.17 4.75
N GLN A 309 -14.53 -22.58 5.74
CA GLN A 309 -15.92 -22.93 6.06
C GLN A 309 -16.90 -22.39 5.02
N MET A 310 -16.70 -21.18 4.50
CA MET A 310 -17.51 -20.66 3.40
C MET A 310 -17.40 -21.53 2.15
N ILE A 311 -16.20 -22.04 1.82
CA ILE A 311 -16.00 -23.01 0.73
C ILE A 311 -16.88 -24.26 0.91
N LYS A 312 -17.00 -24.79 2.13
CA LYS A 312 -17.87 -25.96 2.38
C LYS A 312 -19.35 -25.67 2.06
N ARG A 313 -19.78 -24.42 2.18
CA ARG A 313 -21.14 -23.97 1.87
C ARG A 313 -21.32 -23.63 0.39
N TYR A 314 -20.26 -23.15 -0.26
CA TYR A 314 -20.23 -22.71 -1.66
C TYR A 314 -19.06 -23.40 -2.40
N PRO A 315 -19.10 -24.74 -2.57
CA PRO A 315 -17.98 -25.50 -3.14
C PRO A 315 -17.61 -25.08 -4.56
N GLU A 316 -18.57 -24.58 -5.34
CA GLU A 316 -18.38 -24.04 -6.69
C GLU A 316 -17.50 -22.78 -6.74
N LEU A 317 -17.32 -22.10 -5.60
CA LEU A 317 -16.47 -20.91 -5.49
C LEU A 317 -15.01 -21.24 -5.11
N ASP A 318 -14.70 -22.52 -4.87
CA ASP A 318 -13.34 -23.00 -4.57
C ASP A 318 -12.53 -23.34 -5.83
N GLN A 319 -12.63 -22.47 -6.83
CA GLN A 319 -11.85 -22.56 -8.05
C GLN A 319 -11.21 -21.21 -8.33
N LYS A 320 -10.04 -21.24 -8.97
CA LYS A 320 -9.36 -20.01 -9.40
C LYS A 320 -10.27 -19.20 -10.33
N ILE A 321 -10.24 -17.89 -10.20
CA ILE A 321 -10.98 -16.99 -11.10
C ILE A 321 -10.27 -16.81 -12.44
N HIS A 322 -8.94 -16.95 -12.46
CA HIS A 322 -8.08 -16.89 -13.63
C HIS A 322 -6.91 -17.88 -13.48
N SER A 323 -6.39 -18.45 -14.57
CA SER A 323 -5.24 -19.37 -14.53
C SER A 323 -3.99 -18.70 -13.98
N ASP A 324 -3.73 -17.48 -14.42
CA ASP A 324 -2.51 -16.73 -14.13
C ASP A 324 -2.54 -15.96 -12.79
N LEU A 325 -3.69 -15.95 -12.11
CA LEU A 325 -3.82 -15.33 -10.81
C LEU A 325 -3.97 -16.38 -9.70
N PRO A 326 -3.54 -16.09 -8.47
CA PRO A 326 -3.67 -17.03 -7.35
C PRO A 326 -5.07 -17.03 -6.73
N TYR A 327 -5.95 -16.10 -7.12
CA TYR A 327 -7.20 -15.83 -6.43
C TYR A 327 -8.34 -16.76 -6.83
N ARG A 328 -9.20 -17.06 -5.85
CA ARG A 328 -10.42 -17.87 -6.03
C ARG A 328 -11.67 -17.01 -5.94
N HIS A 329 -12.77 -17.49 -6.51
CA HIS A 329 -14.06 -16.78 -6.48
C HIS A 329 -14.52 -16.48 -5.04
N ILE A 330 -14.25 -17.38 -4.10
CA ILE A 330 -14.63 -17.19 -2.70
C ILE A 330 -13.99 -15.95 -2.05
N GLU A 331 -12.82 -15.52 -2.52
CA GLU A 331 -12.14 -14.33 -1.98
C GLU A 331 -12.84 -13.03 -2.39
N ILE A 332 -13.49 -13.02 -3.55
CA ILE A 332 -14.35 -11.92 -4.00
C ILE A 332 -15.53 -11.77 -3.03
N LEU A 333 -16.19 -12.88 -2.71
CA LEU A 333 -17.31 -12.89 -1.77
C LEU A 333 -16.88 -12.48 -0.37
N TRP A 334 -15.70 -12.95 0.09
CA TRP A 334 -15.11 -12.54 1.35
C TRP A 334 -14.83 -11.03 1.41
N ALA A 335 -14.23 -10.48 0.35
CA ALA A 335 -13.91 -9.07 0.25
C ALA A 335 -15.15 -8.18 0.43
N VAL A 336 -16.25 -8.52 -0.25
CA VAL A 336 -17.52 -7.80 -0.15
C VAL A 336 -18.14 -7.94 1.24
N ARG A 337 -18.28 -9.18 1.75
CA ARG A 337 -19.00 -9.45 3.01
C ARG A 337 -18.25 -9.02 4.27
N HIS A 338 -16.92 -9.02 4.24
CA HIS A 338 -16.12 -8.92 5.46
C HIS A 338 -15.04 -7.85 5.41
N GLU A 339 -14.82 -7.21 4.26
CA GLU A 339 -13.68 -6.29 4.08
C GLU A 339 -14.08 -4.95 3.44
N MET A 340 -15.37 -4.60 3.50
CA MET A 340 -15.90 -3.30 3.05
C MET A 340 -15.56 -2.98 1.59
N ALA A 341 -15.45 -4.01 0.73
CA ALA A 341 -15.24 -3.79 -0.70
C ALA A 341 -16.56 -3.39 -1.35
N LEU A 342 -16.61 -2.19 -1.93
CA LEU A 342 -17.81 -1.62 -2.55
C LEU A 342 -17.66 -1.40 -4.05
N THR A 343 -16.42 -1.50 -4.57
CA THR A 343 -16.13 -1.38 -6.01
C THR A 343 -15.34 -2.56 -6.53
N VAL A 344 -15.39 -2.79 -7.85
CA VAL A 344 -14.55 -3.81 -8.51
C VAL A 344 -13.07 -3.52 -8.28
N GLU A 345 -12.69 -2.25 -8.23
CA GLU A 345 -11.33 -1.81 -7.91
C GLU A 345 -10.89 -2.19 -6.49
N ASP A 346 -11.75 -2.00 -5.47
CA ASP A 346 -11.43 -2.43 -4.10
C ASP A 346 -11.03 -3.90 -4.07
N VAL A 347 -11.77 -4.73 -4.81
CA VAL A 347 -11.52 -6.16 -4.87
C VAL A 347 -10.28 -6.47 -5.68
N LEU A 348 -10.15 -5.97 -6.91
CA LEU A 348 -9.10 -6.40 -7.84
C LEU A 348 -7.75 -5.73 -7.65
N ALA A 349 -7.70 -4.54 -7.05
CA ALA A 349 -6.46 -3.83 -6.77
C ALA A 349 -6.00 -3.97 -5.32
N ARG A 350 -6.93 -4.01 -4.34
CA ARG A 350 -6.61 -3.83 -2.92
C ARG A 350 -6.85 -5.08 -2.07
N ARG A 351 -7.98 -5.78 -2.21
CA ARG A 351 -8.23 -7.03 -1.46
C ARG A 351 -7.50 -8.19 -2.12
N THR A 352 -7.69 -8.34 -3.41
CA THR A 352 -6.83 -9.16 -4.27
C THR A 352 -5.87 -8.21 -4.95
N ARG A 353 -4.61 -8.59 -5.12
CA ARG A 353 -3.60 -7.77 -5.81
C ARG A 353 -3.61 -8.04 -7.32
N ALA A 354 -4.74 -8.45 -7.88
CA ALA A 354 -4.85 -8.91 -9.26
C ALA A 354 -4.33 -7.87 -10.26
N LEU A 355 -4.77 -6.62 -10.13
CA LEU A 355 -4.32 -5.51 -10.99
C LEU A 355 -2.79 -5.31 -10.96
N ILE A 356 -2.20 -5.44 -9.77
CA ILE A 356 -0.76 -5.25 -9.56
C ILE A 356 0.03 -6.46 -10.07
N LEU A 357 -0.49 -7.68 -9.94
CA LEU A 357 0.21 -8.89 -10.35
C LEU A 357 0.15 -9.14 -11.87
N ASP A 358 -0.98 -8.78 -12.49
CA ASP A 358 -1.23 -8.93 -13.92
C ASP A 358 -2.45 -8.10 -14.35
N ALA A 359 -2.20 -6.94 -14.98
CA ALA A 359 -3.25 -6.01 -15.35
C ALA A 359 -4.18 -6.59 -16.42
N LYS A 360 -3.66 -7.35 -17.40
CA LYS A 360 -4.48 -7.96 -18.45
C LYS A 360 -5.40 -9.04 -17.89
N ALA A 361 -4.85 -9.99 -17.14
CA ALA A 361 -5.65 -11.02 -16.48
C ALA A 361 -6.70 -10.40 -15.54
N SER A 362 -6.34 -9.31 -14.86
CA SER A 362 -7.28 -8.61 -13.99
C SER A 362 -8.42 -7.92 -14.76
N MET A 363 -8.15 -7.35 -15.94
CA MET A 363 -9.18 -6.77 -16.81
C MET A 363 -10.13 -7.84 -17.35
N GLU A 364 -9.61 -9.01 -17.72
CA GLU A 364 -10.41 -10.14 -18.23
C GLU A 364 -11.43 -10.66 -17.20
N ILE A 365 -11.06 -10.69 -15.91
CA ILE A 365 -11.97 -11.13 -14.84
C ILE A 365 -12.91 -10.03 -14.32
N ALA A 366 -12.70 -8.76 -14.69
CA ALA A 366 -13.47 -7.64 -14.17
C ALA A 366 -14.99 -7.77 -14.40
N PRO A 367 -15.49 -8.18 -15.59
CA PRO A 367 -16.93 -8.41 -15.80
C PRO A 367 -17.50 -9.48 -14.86
N LYS A 368 -16.76 -10.56 -14.62
CA LYS A 368 -17.20 -11.64 -13.74
C LYS A 368 -17.26 -11.18 -12.28
N VAL A 369 -16.26 -10.43 -11.83
CA VAL A 369 -16.24 -9.86 -10.49
C VAL A 369 -17.38 -8.86 -10.30
N ALA A 370 -17.63 -7.98 -11.28
CA ALA A 370 -18.74 -7.04 -11.23
C ALA A 370 -20.10 -7.74 -11.06
N ILE A 371 -20.36 -8.82 -11.82
CA ILE A 371 -21.60 -9.61 -11.69
C ILE A 371 -21.73 -10.22 -10.28
N MET A 372 -20.67 -10.85 -9.77
CA MET A 372 -20.67 -11.44 -8.44
C MET A 372 -20.91 -10.40 -7.34
N MET A 373 -20.27 -9.22 -7.47
CA MET A 373 -20.46 -8.13 -6.52
C MET A 373 -21.86 -7.54 -6.60
N ALA A 374 -22.43 -7.40 -7.80
CA ALA A 374 -23.77 -6.86 -7.97
C ALA A 374 -24.83 -7.76 -7.34
N GLU A 375 -24.69 -9.08 -7.48
CA GLU A 375 -25.55 -10.05 -6.80
C GLU A 375 -25.44 -9.91 -5.28
N GLU A 376 -24.22 -9.87 -4.74
CA GLU A 376 -24.00 -9.79 -3.29
C GLU A 376 -24.45 -8.45 -2.68
N LEU A 377 -24.24 -7.34 -3.39
CA LEU A 377 -24.60 -5.99 -2.96
C LEU A 377 -26.02 -5.59 -3.36
N SER A 378 -26.78 -6.48 -4.01
CA SER A 378 -28.11 -6.18 -4.56
C SER A 378 -28.13 -4.96 -5.49
N LYS A 379 -27.09 -4.81 -6.33
CA LYS A 379 -26.96 -3.75 -7.34
C LYS A 379 -27.50 -4.23 -8.69
N ASP A 380 -27.80 -3.28 -9.58
CA ASP A 380 -28.42 -3.55 -10.87
C ASP A 380 -27.41 -3.71 -12.03
N LYS A 381 -27.92 -3.99 -13.23
CA LYS A 381 -27.11 -4.08 -14.45
C LYS A 381 -26.47 -2.76 -14.87
N THR A 382 -26.98 -1.63 -14.39
CA THR A 382 -26.38 -0.31 -14.66
C THR A 382 -25.09 -0.18 -13.87
N TRP A 383 -25.15 -0.48 -12.56
CA TRP A 383 -23.99 -0.50 -11.68
C TRP A 383 -22.92 -1.47 -12.18
N GLU A 384 -23.29 -2.68 -12.62
CA GLU A 384 -22.33 -3.63 -13.20
C GLU A 384 -21.54 -3.01 -14.36
N LYS A 385 -22.25 -2.39 -15.32
CA LYS A 385 -21.63 -1.76 -16.49
C LYS A 385 -20.73 -0.59 -16.10
N GLU A 386 -21.18 0.26 -15.18
CA GLU A 386 -20.40 1.39 -14.70
C GLU A 386 -19.12 0.93 -14.00
N GLN A 387 -19.20 -0.08 -13.13
CA GLN A 387 -18.03 -0.65 -12.47
C GLN A 387 -17.03 -1.24 -13.46
N ILE A 388 -17.51 -1.96 -14.48
CA ILE A 388 -16.65 -2.51 -15.53
C ILE A 388 -15.96 -1.38 -16.30
N ILE A 389 -16.70 -0.35 -16.74
CA ILE A 389 -16.13 0.78 -17.50
C ILE A 389 -15.10 1.54 -16.66
N ASN A 390 -15.44 1.85 -15.40
CA ASN A 390 -14.55 2.59 -14.50
C ASN A 390 -13.28 1.79 -14.24
N TYR A 391 -13.41 0.50 -13.94
CA TYR A 391 -12.26 -0.37 -13.69
C TYR A 391 -11.39 -0.57 -14.92
N LEU A 392 -11.98 -0.83 -16.09
CA LEU A 392 -11.20 -1.00 -17.32
C LEU A 392 -10.46 0.29 -17.69
N THR A 393 -11.10 1.45 -17.53
CA THR A 393 -10.45 2.76 -17.74
C THR A 393 -9.27 2.96 -16.80
N LEU A 394 -9.42 2.60 -15.52
CA LEU A 394 -8.33 2.64 -14.54
C LEU A 394 -7.19 1.69 -14.92
N ALA A 395 -7.52 0.42 -15.18
CA ALA A 395 -6.55 -0.64 -15.42
C ALA A 395 -5.70 -0.42 -16.68
N GLN A 396 -6.16 0.39 -17.64
CA GLN A 396 -5.33 0.82 -18.77
C GLN A 396 -4.06 1.55 -18.33
N ASN A 397 -4.09 2.26 -17.19
CA ASN A 397 -2.89 2.93 -16.66
C ASN A 397 -1.85 1.96 -16.08
N TYR A 398 -2.20 0.67 -15.94
CA TYR A 398 -1.33 -0.38 -15.40
C TYR A 398 -0.71 -1.25 -16.49
N LEU A 399 -1.00 -0.97 -17.76
CA LEU A 399 -0.36 -1.63 -18.90
C LEU A 399 0.92 -0.87 -19.31
N PRO A 400 1.94 -1.56 -19.85
CA PRO A 400 3.23 -0.97 -20.23
C PRO A 400 3.20 -0.04 -21.44
#